data_AF-A0A7K4HGZ8-F1
#
_entry.id   AF-A0A7K4HGZ8-F1
#
_cell.length_a   1.000
_cell.length_b   1.000
_cell.length_c   1.000
_cell.angle_alpha   90.00
_cell.angle_beta   90.00
_cell.angle_gamma   90.00
#
_symmetry.space_group_name_H-M   'P 1'
#
loop_
_entity.id
_entity.type
_entity.pdbx_description
1 polymer ?
#
loop_
_entity_poly.entity_id
_entity_poly.type
_entity_poly.pdbx_seq_one_letter_code
_entity_poly.pdbx_strand_id
1 'polypeptide(L)'
;MIQIFEVLEVREDPYFLTVEVEEGELVADVINNMNSRKVYLLVDHDSKRIWTYNGQYSSFKLQIFGGILAGMLRKQIGIFYRIFPLNKYSMDDPEFQKVMVKTIGPGRAKTIEKKDFSKTAAQRALGNISIHNPRLSKALENINSYSTPEEFNRIFLIIAGTIYSDEETPKSFLSEEEDSDSIVKMGRLNNGFTFFDDRNYSTRVIVKNRSIQGIELFVHENDKMPVVQIKSPIIHEEKISNEGDMGKLLAAFQIPDSLPDIESTENEKQN
;
A
#
# COMPACT_ATOMS: atom_id res chain seq x y z
N MET A 1 9.52 -16.21 -26.84
CA MET A 1 10.83 -16.00 -26.17
C MET A 1 10.77 -14.71 -25.36
N ILE A 2 11.44 -14.64 -24.21
CA ILE A 2 11.46 -13.47 -23.33
C ILE A 2 12.90 -13.05 -23.05
N GLN A 3 13.17 -11.75 -23.12
CA GLN A 3 14.41 -11.15 -22.64
C GLN A 3 14.17 -10.63 -21.21
N ILE A 4 15.04 -10.97 -20.25
CA ILE A 4 14.86 -10.60 -18.83
C ILE A 4 15.93 -9.59 -18.42
N PHE A 5 15.51 -8.60 -17.63
CA PHE A 5 16.40 -7.64 -17.01
C PHE A 5 16.19 -7.60 -15.49
N GLU A 6 17.26 -7.73 -14.72
CA GLU A 6 17.27 -7.43 -13.29
C GLU A 6 17.46 -5.92 -13.07
N VAL A 7 16.69 -5.35 -12.15
CA VAL A 7 16.86 -3.96 -11.71
C VAL A 7 17.83 -3.95 -10.53
N LEU A 8 18.92 -3.20 -10.66
CA LEU A 8 19.94 -3.09 -9.62
C LEU A 8 20.03 -1.67 -9.08
N GLU A 9 20.16 -1.56 -7.76
CA GLU A 9 20.51 -0.32 -7.09
C GLU A 9 22.02 -0.07 -7.20
N VAL A 10 22.40 1.15 -7.57
CA VAL A 10 23.78 1.63 -7.59
C VAL A 10 23.96 2.78 -6.60
N ARG A 11 25.18 2.92 -6.06
CA ARG A 11 25.49 3.91 -5.02
C ARG A 11 25.57 5.36 -5.52
N GLU A 12 25.61 5.58 -6.83
CA GLU A 12 25.70 6.90 -7.44
C GLU A 12 24.48 7.22 -8.30
N ASP A 13 24.11 8.49 -8.37
CA ASP A 13 23.06 8.99 -9.26
C ASP A 13 23.34 8.63 -10.74
N PRO A 14 22.33 8.22 -11.55
CA PRO A 14 20.95 7.88 -11.22
C PRO A 14 20.88 6.45 -10.69
N TYR A 15 20.35 6.30 -9.48
CA TYR A 15 20.64 5.21 -8.55
C TYR A 15 20.20 3.79 -8.97
N PHE A 16 19.78 3.56 -10.21
CA PHE A 16 19.35 2.25 -10.70
C PHE A 16 19.70 2.03 -12.17
N LEU A 17 20.06 0.79 -12.50
CA LEU A 17 20.32 0.33 -13.87
C LEU A 17 19.65 -1.01 -14.10
N THR A 18 19.61 -1.43 -15.36
CA THR A 18 19.22 -2.81 -15.69
C THR A 18 20.42 -3.64 -16.11
N VAL A 19 20.45 -4.90 -15.69
CA VAL A 19 21.40 -5.91 -16.17
C VAL A 19 20.59 -7.02 -16.82
N GLU A 20 20.97 -7.42 -18.03
CA GLU A 20 20.33 -8.54 -18.73
C GLU A 20 20.68 -9.85 -18.01
N VAL A 21 19.67 -10.68 -17.78
CA VAL A 21 19.83 -12.00 -17.17
C VAL A 21 19.95 -13.02 -18.28
N GLU A 22 21.14 -13.58 -18.46
CA GLU A 22 21.44 -14.63 -19.45
C GLU A 22 21.39 -16.04 -18.84
N GLU A 23 21.27 -16.15 -17.51
CA GLU A 23 21.21 -17.42 -16.80
C GLU A 23 19.77 -17.96 -16.73
N GLY A 24 19.62 -19.28 -16.91
CA GLY A 24 18.33 -19.98 -16.90
C GLY A 24 17.79 -20.30 -18.30
N GLU A 25 17.02 -21.37 -18.41
CA GLU A 25 16.36 -21.74 -19.67
C GLU A 25 14.95 -21.14 -19.75
N LEU A 26 14.25 -21.11 -18.61
CA LEU A 26 12.89 -20.63 -18.46
C LEU A 26 12.82 -19.42 -17.51
N VAL A 27 11.78 -18.61 -17.67
CA VAL A 27 11.50 -17.48 -16.77
C VAL A 27 11.41 -17.94 -15.30
N ALA A 28 10.86 -19.12 -15.04
CA ALA A 28 10.75 -19.71 -13.71
C ALA A 28 12.11 -19.99 -13.04
N ASP A 29 13.18 -20.19 -13.82
CA ASP A 29 14.52 -20.43 -13.27
C ASP A 29 15.09 -19.15 -12.64
N VAL A 30 14.68 -17.98 -13.15
CA VAL A 30 15.11 -16.67 -12.66
C VAL A 30 14.16 -16.14 -11.60
N ILE A 31 12.85 -16.25 -11.82
CA ILE A 31 11.82 -15.76 -10.90
C ILE A 31 11.40 -16.90 -9.98
N ASN A 32 12.00 -16.92 -8.79
CA ASN A 32 11.73 -17.92 -7.77
C ASN A 32 11.94 -17.32 -6.35
N ASN A 33 11.68 -18.13 -5.33
CA ASN A 33 11.75 -17.72 -3.94
C ASN A 33 13.14 -17.22 -3.49
N MET A 34 14.22 -17.70 -4.11
CA MET A 34 15.59 -17.24 -3.79
C MET A 34 15.82 -15.79 -4.22
N ASN A 35 15.11 -15.35 -5.27
CA ASN A 35 15.22 -14.02 -5.84
C ASN A 35 14.06 -13.09 -5.43
N SER A 36 13.36 -13.43 -4.35
CA SER A 36 12.17 -12.72 -3.83
C SER A 36 12.42 -11.27 -3.38
N ARG A 37 13.69 -10.83 -3.26
CA ARG A 37 14.05 -9.44 -2.95
C ARG A 37 14.34 -8.59 -4.19
N LYS A 38 14.35 -9.19 -5.37
CA LYS A 38 14.73 -8.54 -6.63
C LYS A 38 13.50 -8.03 -7.39
N VAL A 39 13.75 -7.19 -8.39
CA VAL A 39 12.75 -6.71 -9.34
C VAL A 39 13.23 -7.04 -10.74
N TYR A 40 12.33 -7.60 -11.55
CA TYR A 40 12.63 -8.06 -12.90
C TYR A 40 11.70 -7.38 -13.92
N LEU A 41 12.26 -7.08 -15.10
CA LEU A 41 11.55 -6.57 -16.27
C LEU A 41 11.67 -7.61 -17.38
N LEU A 42 10.54 -8.19 -17.78
CA LEU A 42 10.50 -9.24 -18.79
C LEU A 42 9.94 -8.67 -20.09
N VAL A 43 10.77 -8.59 -21.12
CA VAL A 43 10.40 -8.08 -22.43
C VAL A 43 9.97 -9.24 -23.32
N ASP A 44 8.66 -9.35 -23.52
CA ASP A 44 8.05 -10.33 -24.42
C ASP A 44 7.91 -9.70 -25.81
N HIS A 45 8.86 -10.04 -26.69
CA HIS A 45 8.90 -9.47 -28.03
C HIS A 45 7.75 -9.94 -28.92
N ASP A 46 7.26 -11.16 -28.72
CA ASP A 46 6.19 -11.77 -29.51
C ASP A 46 4.85 -11.08 -29.24
N SER A 47 4.52 -10.88 -27.96
CA SER A 47 3.26 -10.24 -27.56
C SER A 47 3.34 -8.70 -27.46
N LYS A 48 4.53 -8.12 -27.66
CA LYS A 48 4.83 -6.70 -27.45
C LYS A 48 4.45 -6.23 -26.05
N ARG A 49 4.81 -7.00 -25.03
CA ARG A 49 4.56 -6.69 -23.61
C ARG A 49 5.87 -6.55 -22.85
N ILE A 50 5.87 -5.68 -21.84
CA ILE A 50 6.90 -5.59 -20.81
C ILE A 50 6.21 -5.95 -19.51
N TRP A 51 6.56 -7.09 -18.95
CA TRP A 51 6.06 -7.50 -17.64
C TRP A 51 6.97 -6.94 -16.56
N THR A 52 6.40 -6.29 -15.55
CA THR A 52 7.13 -5.90 -14.34
C THR A 52 6.81 -6.91 -13.25
N TYR A 53 7.83 -7.56 -12.71
CA TYR A 53 7.72 -8.44 -11.56
C TYR A 53 8.51 -7.87 -10.39
N ASN A 54 7.81 -7.63 -9.29
CA ASN A 54 8.36 -7.22 -8.01
C ASN A 54 8.40 -8.45 -7.10
N GLY A 55 9.58 -8.82 -6.62
CA GLY A 55 9.68 -9.86 -5.61
C GLY A 55 8.93 -9.46 -4.33
N GLN A 56 8.36 -10.45 -3.63
CA GLN A 56 7.55 -10.24 -2.42
C GLN A 56 8.27 -9.43 -1.33
N TYR A 57 9.59 -9.55 -1.23
CA TYR A 57 10.43 -8.87 -0.25
C TYR A 57 11.28 -7.76 -0.88
N SER A 58 10.98 -7.34 -2.11
CA SER A 58 11.71 -6.25 -2.78
C SER A 58 11.40 -4.90 -2.13
N SER A 59 12.43 -4.05 -1.99
CA SER A 59 12.24 -2.74 -1.37
C SER A 59 11.33 -1.85 -2.20
N PHE A 60 10.50 -1.03 -1.55
CA PHE A 60 9.59 -0.11 -2.24
C PHE A 60 10.32 0.83 -3.22
N LYS A 61 11.54 1.27 -2.84
CA LYS A 61 12.43 2.04 -3.70
C LYS A 61 12.72 1.28 -4.99
N LEU A 62 13.16 0.02 -4.91
CA LEU A 62 13.48 -0.81 -6.07
C LEU A 62 12.27 -1.01 -6.99
N GLN A 63 11.07 -1.18 -6.41
CA GLN A 63 9.81 -1.30 -7.17
C GLN A 63 9.49 -0.03 -7.98
N ILE A 64 9.64 1.15 -7.38
CA ILE A 64 9.43 2.44 -8.07
C ILE A 64 10.38 2.56 -9.26
N PHE A 65 11.68 2.30 -9.03
CA PHE A 65 12.68 2.42 -10.09
C PHE A 65 12.51 1.36 -11.18
N GLY A 66 12.09 0.15 -10.82
CA GLY A 66 11.69 -0.85 -11.81
C GLY A 66 10.58 -0.36 -12.75
N GLY A 67 9.57 0.33 -12.21
CA GLY A 67 8.53 0.98 -13.02
C GLY A 67 9.07 2.08 -13.95
N ILE A 68 10.00 2.91 -13.47
CA ILE A 68 10.66 3.95 -14.27
C ILE A 68 11.47 3.32 -15.41
N LEU A 69 12.28 2.32 -15.09
CA LEU A 69 13.13 1.60 -16.04
C LEU A 69 12.30 0.84 -17.09
N ALA A 70 11.17 0.24 -16.71
CA ALA A 70 10.22 -0.34 -17.66
C ALA A 70 9.69 0.71 -18.65
N GLY A 71 9.44 1.93 -18.17
CA GLY A 71 9.10 3.08 -19.00
C GLY A 71 10.23 3.47 -19.97
N MET A 72 11.48 3.40 -19.54
CA MET A 72 12.66 3.66 -20.38
C MET A 72 12.85 2.58 -21.43
N LEU A 73 12.78 1.29 -21.05
CA LEU A 73 12.80 0.16 -21.98
C LEU A 73 11.71 0.30 -23.03
N ARG A 74 10.47 0.64 -22.63
CA ARG A 74 9.37 0.88 -23.57
C ARG A 74 9.70 1.98 -24.59
N LYS A 75 10.29 3.10 -24.16
CA LYS A 75 10.68 4.18 -25.08
C LYS A 75 11.74 3.70 -26.06
N GLN A 76 12.69 2.90 -25.59
CA GLN A 76 13.78 2.35 -26.38
C GLN A 76 13.30 1.37 -27.46
N ILE A 77 12.45 0.39 -27.10
CA ILE A 77 11.99 -0.67 -28.02
C ILE A 77 10.73 -0.30 -28.82
N GLY A 78 10.10 0.84 -28.50
CA GLY A 78 9.02 1.45 -29.25
C GLY A 78 7.68 1.50 -28.50
N ILE A 79 6.90 2.55 -28.78
CA ILE A 79 5.65 2.90 -28.07
C ILE A 79 4.53 1.85 -28.14
N PHE A 80 4.62 0.90 -29.08
CA PHE A 80 3.66 -0.20 -29.26
C PHE A 80 3.75 -1.25 -28.16
N TYR A 81 4.88 -1.32 -27.45
CA TYR A 81 4.99 -2.14 -26.26
C TYR A 81 4.10 -1.58 -25.15
N ARG A 82 3.51 -2.47 -24.35
CA ARG A 82 2.70 -2.09 -23.18
C ARG A 82 3.29 -2.70 -21.93
N ILE A 83 3.28 -1.92 -20.85
CA ILE A 83 3.80 -2.34 -19.54
C ILE A 83 2.64 -2.95 -18.75
N PHE A 84 2.85 -4.14 -18.20
CA PHE A 84 1.87 -4.86 -17.40
C PHE A 84 2.50 -5.37 -16.10
N PRO A 85 1.84 -5.20 -14.94
CA PRO A 85 2.30 -5.78 -13.69
C PRO A 85 2.00 -7.28 -13.67
N LEU A 86 3.04 -8.11 -13.57
CA LEU A 86 2.87 -9.56 -13.44
C LEU A 86 2.32 -9.94 -12.07
N ASN A 87 2.69 -9.19 -11.02
CA ASN A 87 2.17 -9.37 -9.65
C ASN A 87 0.67 -9.09 -9.49
N LYS A 88 -0.04 -8.71 -10.57
CA LYS A 88 -1.50 -8.61 -10.54
C LYS A 88 -2.15 -9.99 -10.43
N TYR A 89 -1.49 -11.00 -10.97
CA TYR A 89 -1.97 -12.38 -11.04
C TYR A 89 -1.42 -13.18 -9.85
N SER A 90 -2.18 -14.18 -9.37
CA SER A 90 -1.66 -15.15 -8.40
C SER A 90 -0.65 -16.08 -9.09
N MET A 91 0.16 -16.81 -8.31
CA MET A 91 1.12 -17.75 -8.88
C MET A 91 0.42 -18.85 -9.68
N ASP A 92 -0.74 -19.33 -9.23
CA ASP A 92 -1.53 -20.36 -9.93
C ASP A 92 -2.32 -19.85 -11.14
N ASP A 93 -2.35 -18.53 -11.39
CA ASP A 93 -3.11 -17.96 -12.49
C ASP A 93 -2.55 -18.41 -13.85
N PRO A 94 -3.39 -18.80 -14.82
CA PRO A 94 -2.93 -19.24 -16.13
C PRO A 94 -2.09 -18.21 -16.90
N GLU A 95 -2.35 -16.91 -16.74
CA GLU A 95 -1.56 -15.85 -17.38
C GLU A 95 -0.18 -15.72 -16.71
N PHE A 96 -0.09 -15.90 -15.39
CA PHE A 96 1.19 -15.97 -14.68
C PHE A 96 1.99 -17.19 -15.14
N GLN A 97 1.40 -18.39 -15.06
CA GLN A 97 2.03 -19.65 -15.46
C GLN A 97 2.49 -19.63 -16.91
N LYS A 98 1.70 -19.04 -17.81
CA LYS A 98 2.07 -18.85 -19.22
C LYS A 98 3.32 -18.01 -19.41
N VAL A 99 3.57 -17.02 -18.55
CA VAL A 99 4.81 -16.24 -18.57
C VAL A 99 5.98 -17.05 -18.03
N MET A 100 5.77 -17.82 -16.95
CA MET A 100 6.80 -18.60 -16.26
C MET A 100 7.40 -19.72 -17.13
N VAL A 101 6.59 -20.35 -17.98
CA VAL A 101 7.04 -21.44 -18.89
C VAL A 101 7.70 -20.93 -20.18
N LYS A 102 7.85 -19.62 -20.37
CA LYS A 102 8.51 -19.08 -21.57
C LYS A 102 10.02 -19.24 -21.47
N THR A 103 10.63 -19.54 -22.62
CA THR A 103 12.07 -19.61 -22.74
C THR A 103 12.71 -18.23 -22.72
N ILE A 104 13.82 -18.14 -21.99
CA ILE A 104 14.71 -16.99 -21.98
C ILE A 104 15.48 -16.96 -23.29
N GLY A 105 15.70 -15.77 -23.84
CA GLY A 105 16.56 -15.62 -25.00
C GLY A 105 16.80 -14.18 -25.39
N PRO A 106 17.65 -13.98 -26.41
CA PRO A 106 18.09 -12.65 -26.81
C PRO A 106 16.94 -11.81 -27.33
N GLY A 107 17.09 -10.49 -27.21
CA GLY A 107 16.06 -9.55 -27.60
C GLY A 107 16.58 -8.27 -28.24
N ARG A 108 15.65 -7.35 -28.49
CA ARG A 108 15.92 -6.02 -29.06
C ARG A 108 16.11 -4.94 -28.01
N ALA A 109 15.70 -5.20 -26.77
CA ALA A 109 15.96 -4.27 -25.69
C ALA A 109 17.44 -4.32 -25.32
N LYS A 110 17.95 -3.22 -24.79
CA LYS A 110 19.32 -3.15 -24.26
C LYS A 110 19.22 -2.74 -22.80
N THR A 111 20.26 -3.05 -22.06
CA THR A 111 20.45 -2.54 -20.71
C THR A 111 20.34 -1.01 -20.66
N ILE A 112 19.73 -0.51 -19.60
CA ILE A 112 19.61 0.91 -19.28
C ILE A 112 20.74 1.24 -18.32
N GLU A 113 21.64 2.09 -18.76
CA GLU A 113 22.82 2.52 -18.03
C GLU A 113 22.70 4.00 -17.62
N LYS A 114 23.65 4.46 -16.80
CA LYS A 114 23.76 5.86 -16.35
C LYS A 114 23.68 6.89 -17.48
N LYS A 115 24.23 6.57 -18.66
CA LYS A 115 24.24 7.46 -19.84
C LYS A 115 22.85 7.67 -20.46
N ASP A 116 21.91 6.75 -20.22
CA ASP A 116 20.57 6.78 -20.83
C ASP A 116 19.61 7.71 -20.07
N PHE A 117 19.98 8.10 -18.85
CA PHE A 117 19.26 9.12 -18.10
C PHE A 117 19.67 10.50 -18.62
N SER A 118 18.71 11.25 -19.19
CA SER A 118 19.01 12.62 -19.56
C SER A 118 19.14 13.48 -18.31
N LYS A 119 20.19 14.32 -18.25
CA LYS A 119 20.44 15.28 -17.15
C LYS A 119 19.25 16.23 -16.89
N THR A 120 18.31 16.32 -17.84
CA THR A 120 17.11 17.17 -17.80
C THR A 120 15.82 16.37 -17.49
N ALA A 121 15.81 15.04 -17.60
CA ALA A 121 14.61 14.23 -17.38
C ALA A 121 14.21 14.13 -15.91
N ALA A 122 15.16 14.18 -14.98
CA ALA A 122 14.86 14.19 -13.54
C ALA A 122 13.94 15.38 -13.16
N GLN A 123 14.04 16.50 -13.88
CA GLN A 123 13.18 17.67 -13.68
C GLN A 123 11.87 17.62 -14.48
N ARG A 124 11.81 16.91 -15.62
CA ARG A 124 10.61 16.82 -16.48
C ARG A 124 9.72 15.62 -16.21
N ALA A 125 10.17 14.63 -15.43
CA ALA A 125 9.38 13.46 -15.04
C ALA A 125 8.33 13.75 -13.96
N LEU A 126 8.10 15.03 -13.62
CA LEU A 126 6.89 15.48 -12.94
C LEU A 126 5.72 15.45 -13.93
N GLY A 127 5.31 14.25 -14.34
CA GLY A 127 3.91 14.08 -14.69
C GLY A 127 3.13 14.49 -13.45
N ASN A 128 2.18 15.42 -13.58
CA ASN A 128 1.28 15.75 -12.48
C ASN A 128 0.54 14.46 -12.11
N ILE A 129 1.04 13.76 -11.09
CA ILE A 129 0.27 12.74 -10.39
C ILE A 129 -0.78 13.57 -9.66
N SER A 130 -1.94 13.73 -10.29
CA SER A 130 -3.07 14.32 -9.61
C SER A 130 -3.51 13.33 -8.54
N ILE A 131 -3.35 13.73 -7.29
CA ILE A 131 -3.97 13.05 -6.16
C ILE A 131 -5.47 13.36 -6.25
N HIS A 132 -6.15 12.63 -7.11
CA HIS A 132 -7.60 12.67 -7.17
C HIS A 132 -8.11 11.71 -6.10
N ASN A 133 -9.00 12.16 -5.21
CA ASN A 133 -9.67 11.26 -4.26
C ASN A 133 -10.53 10.27 -5.06
N PRO A 134 -10.13 8.98 -5.18
CA PRO A 134 -10.95 8.02 -5.88
C PRO A 134 -12.22 7.76 -5.07
N ARG A 135 -13.34 7.49 -5.74
CA ARG A 135 -14.54 7.00 -5.06
C ARG A 135 -14.21 5.66 -4.41
N LEU A 136 -14.56 5.48 -3.14
CA LEU A 136 -14.22 4.29 -2.35
C LEU A 136 -14.57 2.98 -3.08
N SER A 137 -15.80 2.84 -3.58
CA SER A 137 -16.23 1.64 -4.30
C SER A 137 -15.35 1.30 -5.51
N LYS A 138 -15.01 2.31 -6.31
CA LYS A 138 -14.14 2.15 -7.48
C LYS A 138 -12.68 1.87 -7.08
N ALA A 139 -12.21 2.49 -6.01
CA ALA A 139 -10.88 2.22 -5.47
C ALA A 139 -10.78 0.76 -5.01
N LEU A 140 -11.76 0.28 -4.25
CA LEU A 140 -11.85 -1.10 -3.78
C LEU A 140 -11.93 -2.10 -4.93
N GLU A 141 -12.76 -1.85 -5.94
CA GLU A 141 -12.80 -2.68 -7.16
C GLU A 141 -11.42 -2.76 -7.82
N ASN A 142 -10.71 -1.64 -7.92
CA ASN A 142 -9.38 -1.62 -8.50
C ASN A 142 -8.35 -2.35 -7.64
N ILE A 143 -8.41 -2.19 -6.32
CA ILE A 143 -7.49 -2.83 -5.36
C ILE A 143 -7.72 -4.34 -5.35
N ASN A 144 -8.96 -4.78 -5.23
CA ASN A 144 -9.35 -6.20 -5.21
C ASN A 144 -9.11 -6.90 -6.57
N SER A 145 -8.82 -6.15 -7.63
CA SER A 145 -8.40 -6.72 -8.92
C SER A 145 -6.94 -7.20 -8.95
N TYR A 146 -6.18 -6.97 -7.88
CA TYR A 146 -4.83 -7.49 -7.68
C TYR A 146 -4.89 -8.61 -6.64
N SER A 147 -4.20 -9.72 -6.89
CA SER A 147 -4.06 -10.81 -5.92
C SER A 147 -3.38 -10.32 -4.63
N THR A 148 -3.82 -10.83 -3.48
CA THR A 148 -3.10 -10.65 -2.23
C THR A 148 -1.79 -11.43 -2.28
N PRO A 149 -0.66 -10.88 -1.80
CA PRO A 149 0.59 -11.64 -1.72
C PRO A 149 0.43 -12.82 -0.76
N GLU A 150 0.89 -14.01 -1.14
CA GLU A 150 0.91 -15.19 -0.27
C GLU A 150 1.74 -14.93 0.99
N GLU A 151 1.35 -15.51 2.12
CA GLU A 151 2.02 -15.38 3.43
C GLU A 151 1.93 -13.98 4.07
N PHE A 152 1.14 -13.07 3.48
CA PHE A 152 0.96 -11.71 3.96
C PHE A 152 -0.50 -11.39 4.31
N ASN A 153 -0.71 -10.87 5.52
CA ASN A 153 -2.00 -10.36 5.96
C ASN A 153 -2.07 -8.86 5.79
N ARG A 154 -3.14 -8.37 5.14
CA ARG A 154 -3.40 -6.94 5.03
C ARG A 154 -3.91 -6.43 6.37
N ILE A 155 -3.26 -5.40 6.90
CA ILE A 155 -3.58 -4.83 8.20
C ILE A 155 -4.26 -3.49 8.04
N PHE A 156 -3.73 -2.68 7.13
CA PHE A 156 -4.33 -1.40 6.81
C PHE A 156 -4.48 -1.25 5.31
N LEU A 157 -5.61 -0.65 4.94
CA LEU A 157 -5.86 -0.12 3.62
C LEU A 157 -6.10 1.37 3.75
N ILE A 158 -5.32 2.18 3.02
CA ILE A 158 -5.40 3.63 3.05
C ILE A 158 -5.92 4.12 1.70
N ILE A 159 -7.09 4.76 1.70
CA ILE A 159 -7.71 5.33 0.50
C ILE A 159 -8.05 6.79 0.78
N ALA A 160 -7.54 7.72 -0.04
CA ALA A 160 -7.79 9.16 0.11
C ALA A 160 -7.51 9.70 1.54
N GLY A 161 -6.52 9.13 2.22
CA GLY A 161 -6.17 9.47 3.60
C GLY A 161 -7.10 8.89 4.67
N THR A 162 -8.07 8.05 4.30
CA THR A 162 -8.88 7.28 5.26
C THR A 162 -8.26 5.91 5.45
N ILE A 163 -8.11 5.48 6.71
CA ILE A 163 -7.55 4.18 7.09
C ILE A 163 -8.70 3.20 7.30
N TYR A 164 -8.58 2.03 6.71
CA TYR A 164 -9.49 0.91 6.82
C TYR A 164 -8.72 -0.34 7.29
N SER A 165 -9.42 -1.27 7.92
CA SER A 165 -8.95 -2.63 8.23
C SER A 165 -9.95 -3.63 7.70
N ASP A 166 -9.48 -4.83 7.37
CA ASP A 166 -10.37 -5.98 7.19
C ASP A 166 -10.78 -6.47 8.58
N GLU A 167 -12.08 -6.68 8.81
CA GLU A 167 -12.62 -7.33 10.00
C GLU A 167 -13.46 -8.53 9.56
N GLU A 168 -13.14 -9.71 10.12
CA GLU A 168 -13.96 -10.91 10.04
C GLU A 168 -15.20 -10.70 10.91
N THR A 169 -16.36 -10.60 10.27
CA THR A 169 -17.64 -10.59 10.97
C THR A 169 -18.27 -11.97 10.87
N PRO A 170 -18.45 -12.70 12.00
CA PRO A 170 -19.09 -14.00 11.96
C PRO A 170 -20.57 -13.82 11.61
N LYS A 171 -20.97 -14.23 10.40
CA LYS A 171 -22.39 -14.27 10.06
C LYS A 171 -22.95 -15.61 10.51
N SER A 172 -23.53 -15.62 11.70
CA SER A 172 -24.36 -16.75 12.14
C SER A 172 -25.63 -16.82 11.29
N PHE A 173 -25.67 -17.70 10.30
CA PHE A 173 -26.90 -18.20 9.69
C PHE A 173 -27.04 -19.69 9.96
N LEU A 174 -27.74 -20.03 11.06
CA LEU A 174 -28.43 -21.27 11.45
C LEU A 174 -27.89 -22.68 11.08
N SER A 175 -26.81 -22.84 10.33
CA SER A 175 -26.26 -24.12 9.89
C SER A 175 -24.86 -24.05 9.27
N GLU A 176 -24.40 -22.90 8.75
CA GLU A 176 -23.04 -22.76 8.18
C GLU A 176 -22.38 -21.49 8.72
N GLU A 177 -21.20 -21.63 9.35
CA GLU A 177 -20.34 -20.49 9.69
C GLU A 177 -19.78 -19.92 8.38
N GLU A 178 -20.37 -18.82 7.92
CA GLU A 178 -19.84 -18.03 6.82
C GLU A 178 -19.19 -16.78 7.41
N ASP A 179 -17.86 -16.69 7.34
CA ASP A 179 -17.15 -15.46 7.67
C ASP A 179 -17.29 -14.48 6.51
N SER A 180 -17.69 -13.25 6.81
CA SER A 180 -17.67 -12.18 5.81
C SER A 180 -16.62 -11.14 6.16
N ASP A 181 -15.64 -11.00 5.28
CA ASP A 181 -14.67 -9.92 5.32
C ASP A 181 -15.37 -8.60 5.02
N SER A 182 -15.43 -7.74 6.03
CA SER A 182 -15.96 -6.40 5.87
C SER A 182 -14.85 -5.38 6.10
N ILE A 183 -14.76 -4.40 5.21
CA ILE A 183 -13.79 -3.32 5.33
C ILE A 183 -14.36 -2.28 6.30
N VAL A 184 -13.74 -2.17 7.47
CA VAL A 184 -14.16 -1.26 8.53
C VAL A 184 -13.26 -0.03 8.55
N LYS A 185 -13.87 1.15 8.65
CA LYS A 185 -13.16 2.42 8.72
C LYS A 185 -12.57 2.60 10.12
N MET A 186 -11.25 2.62 10.21
CA MET A 186 -10.51 2.79 11.47
C MET A 186 -10.28 4.25 11.83
N GLY A 187 -10.10 5.12 10.82
CA GLY A 187 -9.78 6.52 11.07
C GLY A 187 -9.35 7.28 9.84
N ARG A 188 -8.65 8.40 10.04
CA ARG A 188 -8.02 9.19 8.96
C ARG A 188 -6.58 9.49 9.33
N LEU A 189 -5.71 9.52 8.32
CA LEU A 189 -4.36 10.01 8.46
C LEU A 189 -4.36 11.51 8.74
N ASN A 190 -3.44 11.93 9.60
CA ASN A 190 -3.17 13.35 9.81
C ASN A 190 -2.41 13.93 8.62
N ASN A 191 -2.53 15.23 8.41
CA ASN A 191 -1.69 15.94 7.45
C ASN A 191 -0.26 15.99 8.01
N GLY A 192 0.73 15.51 7.24
CA GLY A 192 2.13 15.48 7.66
C GLY A 192 2.82 14.21 7.18
N PHE A 193 3.90 13.83 7.87
CA PHE A 193 4.58 12.56 7.65
C PHE A 193 4.09 11.53 8.67
N THR A 194 3.81 10.32 8.20
CA THR A 194 3.56 9.16 9.06
C THR A 194 4.62 8.13 8.71
N PHE A 195 5.50 7.87 9.66
CA PHE A 195 6.46 6.77 9.57
C PHE A 195 5.84 5.58 10.30
N PHE A 196 5.75 4.45 9.62
CA PHE A 196 5.31 3.21 10.23
C PHE A 196 6.52 2.50 10.83
N ASP A 197 7.22 3.17 11.75
CA ASP A 197 8.48 2.68 12.34
C ASP A 197 8.26 1.60 13.41
N ASP A 198 7.02 1.42 13.86
CA ASP A 198 6.67 0.44 14.89
C ASP A 198 6.66 -1.00 14.35
N ARG A 199 6.57 -1.20 13.02
CA ARG A 199 6.59 -2.53 12.41
C ARG A 199 7.28 -2.53 11.05
N ASN A 200 7.74 -3.71 10.64
CA ASN A 200 8.26 -3.96 9.29
C ASN A 200 7.09 -4.14 8.29
N TYR A 201 6.29 -3.09 8.09
CA TYR A 201 5.19 -3.17 7.13
C TYR A 201 5.71 -3.29 5.70
N SER A 202 5.27 -4.32 5.00
CA SER A 202 5.40 -4.41 3.55
C SER A 202 4.35 -3.49 2.92
N THR A 203 4.80 -2.43 2.26
CA THR A 203 3.92 -1.43 1.65
C THR A 203 3.67 -1.77 0.18
N ARG A 204 2.40 -1.83 -0.22
CA ARG A 204 1.96 -1.95 -1.61
C ARG A 204 1.17 -0.71 -2.02
N VAL A 205 1.56 -0.06 -3.12
CA VAL A 205 0.83 1.11 -3.65
C VAL A 205 0.12 0.72 -4.94
N ILE A 206 -1.20 0.88 -4.97
CA ILE A 206 -2.01 0.57 -6.16
C ILE A 206 -2.24 1.85 -6.96
N VAL A 207 -1.74 1.89 -8.20
CA VAL A 207 -1.90 3.02 -9.12
C VAL A 207 -2.68 2.58 -10.36
N LYS A 208 -3.74 3.31 -10.71
CA LYS A 208 -4.51 3.08 -11.94
C LYS A 208 -4.80 4.42 -12.61
N ASN A 209 -4.64 4.50 -13.93
CA ASN A 209 -4.87 5.71 -14.71
C ASN A 209 -4.13 6.96 -14.17
N ARG A 210 -2.88 6.80 -13.72
CA ARG A 210 -2.04 7.86 -13.11
C ARG A 210 -2.57 8.43 -11.78
N SER A 211 -3.51 7.76 -11.14
CA SER A 211 -4.06 8.13 -9.83
C SER A 211 -3.82 6.99 -8.83
N ILE A 212 -3.35 7.34 -7.64
CA ILE A 212 -3.22 6.39 -6.52
C ILE A 212 -4.63 5.99 -6.09
N GLN A 213 -4.91 4.69 -6.17
CA GLN A 213 -6.18 4.11 -5.74
C GLN A 213 -6.16 3.83 -4.24
N GLY A 214 -5.04 3.33 -3.72
CA GLY A 214 -4.82 3.11 -2.30
C GLY A 214 -3.41 2.64 -1.99
N ILE A 215 -3.09 2.63 -0.70
CA ILE A 215 -1.86 2.09 -0.13
C ILE A 215 -2.27 0.97 0.84
N GLU A 216 -1.71 -0.20 0.66
CA GLU A 216 -1.93 -1.35 1.53
C GLU A 216 -0.68 -1.62 2.35
N LEU A 217 -0.88 -1.89 3.64
CA LEU A 217 0.17 -2.25 4.58
C LEU A 217 -0.04 -3.69 5.01
N PHE A 218 0.94 -4.51 4.68
CA PHE A 218 0.96 -5.94 4.97
C PHE A 218 1.96 -6.25 6.07
N VAL A 219 1.67 -7.30 6.82
CA VAL A 219 2.65 -7.99 7.67
C VAL A 219 2.72 -9.45 7.26
N HIS A 220 3.83 -10.12 7.54
CA HIS A 220 3.95 -11.55 7.33
C HIS A 220 3.05 -12.29 8.34
N GLU A 221 2.38 -13.36 7.93
CA GLU A 221 1.56 -14.23 8.80
C GLU A 221 2.28 -14.68 10.09
N ASN A 222 3.60 -14.88 10.01
CA ASN A 222 4.41 -15.34 11.14
C ASN A 222 4.74 -14.22 12.16
N ASP A 223 4.55 -12.95 11.78
CA ASP A 223 4.76 -11.82 12.69
C ASP A 223 3.54 -11.69 13.61
N LYS A 224 3.66 -12.27 14.83
CA LYS A 224 2.60 -12.21 15.83
C LYS A 224 2.18 -10.76 16.10
N MET A 225 0.94 -10.46 15.77
CA MET A 225 0.31 -9.18 16.11
C MET A 225 0.00 -9.11 17.60
N PRO A 226 0.49 -8.10 18.34
CA PRO A 226 -0.24 -7.68 19.52
C PRO A 226 -1.58 -7.10 19.05
N VAL A 227 -2.69 -7.68 19.52
CA VAL A 227 -4.03 -7.14 19.28
C VAL A 227 -4.03 -5.70 19.76
N VAL A 228 -4.19 -4.74 18.85
CA VAL A 228 -4.33 -3.33 19.21
C VAL A 228 -5.71 -3.18 19.85
N GLN A 229 -5.77 -3.42 21.16
CA GLN A 229 -6.96 -3.07 21.92
C GLN A 229 -7.03 -1.55 21.98
N ILE A 230 -7.84 -0.97 21.10
CA ILE A 230 -8.23 0.43 21.23
C ILE A 230 -8.96 0.53 22.56
N LYS A 231 -8.25 0.97 23.60
CA LYS A 231 -8.87 1.38 24.86
C LYS A 231 -9.62 2.66 24.58
N SER A 232 -10.81 2.54 24.00
CA SER A 232 -11.76 3.64 24.01
C SER A 232 -11.99 3.98 25.49
N PRO A 233 -11.80 5.23 25.92
CA PRO A 233 -12.21 5.62 27.25
C PRO A 233 -13.71 5.39 27.32
N ILE A 234 -14.12 4.32 28.01
CA ILE A 234 -15.50 4.15 28.40
C ILE A 234 -15.74 5.25 29.42
N ILE A 235 -16.35 6.35 28.97
CA ILE A 235 -16.92 7.32 29.89
C ILE A 235 -18.08 6.55 30.53
N HIS A 236 -17.82 6.02 31.72
CA HIS A 236 -18.88 5.60 32.61
C HIS A 236 -19.60 6.87 33.02
N GLU A 237 -20.57 7.30 32.21
CA GLU A 237 -21.68 8.05 32.77
C GLU A 237 -22.30 7.10 33.78
N GLU A 238 -21.98 7.30 35.07
CA GLU A 238 -22.93 6.94 36.10
C GLU A 238 -24.22 7.61 35.66
N LYS A 239 -25.15 6.82 35.09
CA LYS A 239 -26.53 7.25 35.00
C LYS A 239 -26.82 7.68 36.43
N ILE A 240 -26.96 8.99 36.63
CA ILE A 240 -27.45 9.55 37.88
C ILE A 240 -28.90 9.07 37.95
N SER A 241 -29.06 7.80 38.34
CA SER A 241 -30.33 7.16 38.67
C SER A 241 -30.61 7.37 40.14
N ASN A 242 -30.17 8.51 40.68
CA ASN A 242 -30.78 9.02 41.89
C ASN A 242 -32.21 9.41 41.50
N GLU A 243 -33.21 8.99 42.29
CA GLU A 243 -34.58 9.50 42.16
C GLU A 243 -34.50 11.01 41.95
N GLY A 244 -35.04 11.48 40.82
CA GLY A 244 -34.89 12.86 40.40
C GLY A 244 -35.41 13.80 41.48
N ASP A 245 -34.49 14.39 42.24
CA ASP A 245 -34.80 15.46 43.17
C ASP A 245 -35.16 16.70 42.35
N MET A 246 -36.45 16.84 42.06
CA MET A 246 -36.99 17.99 41.32
C MET A 246 -36.62 19.32 41.96
N GLY A 247 -36.32 19.34 43.27
CA GLY A 247 -35.82 20.52 43.97
C GLY A 247 -34.45 20.96 43.44
N LYS A 248 -33.52 20.03 43.23
CA LYS A 248 -32.19 20.32 42.66
C LYS A 248 -32.28 20.77 41.20
N LEU A 249 -33.18 20.16 40.44
CA LEU A 249 -33.38 20.52 39.03
C LEU A 249 -33.97 21.93 38.90
N LEU A 250 -34.94 22.28 39.74
CA LEU A 250 -35.49 23.64 39.81
C LEU A 250 -34.47 24.66 40.32
N ALA A 251 -33.64 24.31 41.31
CA ALA A 251 -32.59 25.18 41.83
C ALA A 251 -31.52 25.51 40.76
N ALA A 252 -31.22 24.58 39.85
CA ALA A 252 -30.25 24.80 38.76
C ALA A 252 -30.74 25.82 37.72
N PHE A 253 -32.05 26.07 37.62
CA PHE A 253 -32.63 27.10 36.76
C PHE A 253 -32.90 28.42 37.50
N GLN A 254 -32.69 28.48 38.82
CA GLN A 254 -32.78 29.73 39.55
C GLN A 254 -31.49 30.52 39.31
N ILE A 255 -31.65 31.74 38.78
CA ILE A 255 -30.57 32.71 38.66
C ILE A 255 -30.20 33.09 40.10
N PRO A 256 -28.96 32.86 40.56
CA PRO A 256 -28.58 33.22 41.91
C PRO A 256 -28.64 34.75 42.07
N ASP A 257 -29.14 35.20 43.23
CA ASP A 257 -29.30 36.63 43.54
C ASP A 257 -27.96 37.40 43.55
N SER A 258 -26.85 36.67 43.67
CA SER A 258 -25.50 37.17 43.46
C SER A 258 -24.68 36.11 42.74
N LEU A 259 -23.90 36.55 41.75
CA LEU A 259 -22.85 35.70 41.20
C LEU A 259 -21.83 35.44 42.32
N PRO A 260 -21.25 34.24 42.42
CA PRO A 260 -20.15 34.01 43.34
C PRO A 260 -19.08 35.06 43.03
N ASP A 261 -18.69 35.82 44.04
CA ASP A 261 -17.53 36.69 43.93
C ASP A 261 -16.39 35.81 43.45
N ILE A 262 -15.86 36.14 42.27
CA ILE A 262 -14.64 35.53 41.77
C ILE A 262 -13.54 36.07 42.69
N GLU A 263 -13.44 35.54 43.90
CA GLU A 263 -12.21 35.59 44.65
C GLU A 263 -11.22 34.80 43.80
N SER A 264 -10.42 35.58 43.08
CA SER A 264 -9.19 35.21 42.44
C SER A 264 -8.53 34.07 43.20
N THR A 265 -8.43 32.92 42.56
CA THR A 265 -7.47 31.86 42.91
C THR A 265 -6.06 32.37 42.60
N GLU A 266 -5.67 33.42 43.29
CA GLU A 266 -4.31 33.92 43.42
C GLU A 266 -4.06 34.03 44.93
N ASN A 267 -3.91 32.88 45.60
CA ASN A 267 -3.04 32.70 46.78
C ASN A 267 -3.11 31.30 47.38
N GLU A 268 -2.85 30.28 46.56
CA GLU A 268 -2.25 29.02 47.05
C GLU A 268 -0.97 28.65 46.30
N LYS A 269 -0.22 29.68 45.87
CA LYS A 269 1.23 29.60 45.69
C LYS A 269 1.90 30.85 46.30
N GLN A 270 1.97 30.84 47.64
CA GLN A 270 2.87 31.60 48.51
C GLN A 270 2.64 33.13 48.66
N ASN A 271 2.32 33.53 49.91
CA ASN A 271 2.18 34.89 50.49
C ASN A 271 0.86 35.63 50.27
#